data_AF-A0A151TL73-F1
#
_entry.id   AF-A0A151TL73-F1
#
_cell.length_a   1.000
_cell.length_b   1.000
_cell.length_c   1.000
_cell.angle_alpha   90.00
_cell.angle_beta   90.00
_cell.angle_gamma   90.00
#
_symmetry.space_group_name_H-M   'P 1'
#
loop_
_entity.id
_entity.type
_entity.pdbx_description
1 polymer ?
#
loop_
_entity_poly.entity_id
_entity_poly.type
_entity_poly.pdbx_seq_one_letter_code
_entity_poly.pdbx_strand_id
1 'polypeptide(L)' 'MKQKILIILNDLQGEINLTKIGIPFGNDHKGCIILLVTNNKKVLSNRMKISIVFSTDDYC' A
#
# COMPACT_ATOMS: atom_id res chain seq x y z
N MET A 1 22.80 -8.90 -5.71
CA MET A 1 22.02 -7.95 -4.90
C MET A 1 20.57 -7.97 -5.36
N LYS A 2 19.59 -7.93 -4.46
CA LYS A 2 18.18 -7.88 -4.84
C LYS A 2 17.79 -6.41 -5.00
N GLN A 3 17.38 -6.00 -6.21
CA GLN A 3 16.88 -4.64 -6.43
C GLN A 3 15.59 -4.47 -5.63
N LYS A 4 15.53 -3.39 -4.85
CA LYS A 4 14.33 -2.99 -4.11
C LYS A 4 13.63 -1.91 -4.90
N ILE A 5 12.33 -2.07 -5.09
CA ILE A 5 11.45 -1.11 -5.74
C ILE A 5 10.49 -0.61 -4.67
N LEU A 6 10.43 0.71 -4.50
CA LEU A 6 9.44 1.36 -3.65
C LEU A 6 8.38 2.00 -4.56
N ILE A 7 7.13 1.63 -4.35
CA ILE A 7 5.98 2.21 -5.05
C ILE A 7 5.20 3.03 -4.02
N ILE A 8 5.01 4.32 -4.31
CA ILE A 8 4.22 5.22 -3.47
C ILE A 8 2.94 5.56 -4.23
N LEU A 9 1.80 5.19 -3.65
CA LEU A 9 0.48 5.52 -4.19
C LEU A 9 -0.16 6.53 -3.24
N ASN A 10 -0.32 7.75 -3.71
CA ASN A 10 -0.96 8.84 -2.97
C ASN A 10 -2.41 9.01 -3.40
N ASP A 11 -3.25 9.45 -2.47
CA ASP A 11 -4.65 9.84 -2.69
C ASP A 11 -5.60 8.70 -3.10
N LEU A 12 -5.52 7.57 -2.40
CA LEU A 12 -6.55 6.54 -2.53
C LEU A 12 -7.86 7.05 -1.91
N GLN A 13 -8.82 7.44 -2.75
CA GLN A 13 -10.21 7.72 -2.33
C GLN A 13 -11.10 6.47 -2.28
N GLY A 14 -10.64 5.33 -2.82
CA GLY A 14 -11.40 4.08 -2.90
C GLY A 14 -10.51 2.83 -2.93
N GLU A 15 -11.14 1.66 -3.01
CA GLU A 15 -10.43 0.37 -3.05
C GLU A 15 -9.53 0.26 -4.28
N ILE A 16 -8.25 -0.08 -4.07
CA ILE A 16 -7.28 -0.39 -5.13
C ILE A 16 -7.09 -1.91 -5.25
N ASN A 17 -7.15 -2.41 -6.48
CA ASN A 17 -6.81 -3.79 -6.81
C ASN A 17 -5.45 -3.81 -7.50
N LEU A 18 -4.40 -4.12 -6.72
CA LEU A 18 -3.01 -4.16 -7.18
C LEU A 18 -2.79 -5.12 -8.36
N THR A 19 -3.51 -6.25 -8.38
CA THR A 19 -3.46 -7.22 -9.48
C THR A 19 -3.99 -6.63 -10.78
N LYS A 20 -5.14 -5.94 -10.73
CA LYS A 20 -5.78 -5.35 -11.91
C LYS A 20 -4.91 -4.28 -12.57
N ILE A 21 -4.16 -3.53 -11.77
CA ILE A 21 -3.25 -2.48 -12.26
C ILE A 21 -1.85 -3.01 -12.59
N GLY A 22 -1.62 -4.32 -12.45
CA GLY A 22 -0.33 -4.95 -12.77
C GLY A 22 0.79 -4.61 -11.80
N ILE A 23 0.48 -4.17 -10.57
CA ILE A 23 1.49 -3.91 -9.56
C ILE A 23 1.87 -5.24 -8.89
N PRO A 24 3.15 -5.63 -8.93
CA PRO A 24 3.63 -6.84 -8.26
C PRO A 24 3.60 -6.67 -6.74
N PHE A 25 2.93 -7.59 -6.01
CA PHE A 25 2.90 -7.59 -4.53
C PHE A 25 2.94 -9.00 -3.92
N GLY A 26 3.32 -9.10 -2.64
CA GLY A 26 3.32 -10.36 -1.91
C GLY A 26 4.61 -11.19 -2.05
N ASN A 27 4.52 -12.49 -1.72
CA ASN A 27 5.68 -13.38 -1.60
C ASN A 27 6.41 -13.64 -2.93
N ASP A 28 5.72 -13.46 -4.05
CA ASP A 28 6.29 -13.62 -5.40
C ASP A 28 7.15 -12.40 -5.79
N HIS A 29 7.01 -11.29 -5.04
CA HIS A 29 7.64 -10.01 -5.33
C HIS A 29 8.31 -9.40 -4.10
N LYS A 30 9.16 -10.19 -3.41
CA LYS A 30 9.86 -9.80 -2.16
C LYS A 30 10.77 -8.56 -2.27
N GLY A 31 11.01 -8.03 -3.47
CA GLY A 31 11.75 -6.78 -3.69
C GLY A 31 10.84 -5.54 -3.78
N CYS A 32 9.53 -5.72 -3.84
CA CYS A 32 8.55 -4.65 -4.00
C CYS A 32 7.98 -4.24 -2.64
N ILE A 33 8.16 -2.96 -2.30
CA ILE A 33 7.57 -2.32 -1.12
C ILE A 33 6.52 -1.34 -1.62
N ILE A 34 5.31 -1.42 -1.08
CA ILE A 34 4.20 -0.54 -1.46
C ILE A 34 3.87 0.32 -0.24
N LEU A 35 3.95 1.63 -0.42
CA LEU A 35 3.50 2.63 0.53
C LEU A 35 2.21 3.25 0.01
N LEU A 36 1.13 3.06 0.76
CA LEU A 36 -0.17 3.66 0.47
C LEU A 36 -0.36 4.89 1.36
N VAL A 37 -0.65 6.02 0.76
CA VAL A 37 -0.98 7.27 1.45
C VAL A 37 -2.43 7.62 1.12
N THR A 38 -3.27 7.74 2.14
CA THR A 38 -4.70 8.06 1.99
C THR A 38 -5.15 8.97 3.12
N ASN A 39 -6.03 9.92 2.80
CA ASN A 39 -6.72 10.76 3.78
C ASN A 39 -8.04 10.11 4.26
N ASN A 40 -8.36 8.90 3.77
CA ASN A 40 -9.59 8.18 4.09
C ASN A 40 -9.27 6.82 4.72
N LYS A 41 -9.29 6.75 6.05
CA LYS A 41 -9.04 5.51 6.81
C LYS A 41 -9.96 4.35 6.42
N LYS A 42 -11.16 4.62 5.86
CA LYS A 42 -12.07 3.55 5.40
C LYS A 42 -11.47 2.76 4.23
N VAL A 43 -10.59 3.37 3.44
CA VAL A 43 -9.89 2.70 2.33
C VAL A 43 -8.87 1.68 2.83
N LEU A 44 -8.36 1.86 4.06
CA LEU A 44 -7.43 0.92 4.70
C LEU A 44 -8.15 -0.30 5.32
N SER A 45 -9.48 -0.31 5.36
CA SER A 45 -10.25 -1.32 6.09
C SER A 45 -10.31 -2.68 5.38
N ASN A 46 -10.02 -3.75 6.14
CA ASN A 46 -10.17 -5.22 5.98
C ASN A 46 -10.02 -5.93 4.62
N ARG A 47 -10.01 -5.26 3.47
CA ARG A 47 -9.89 -5.87 2.14
C ARG A 47 -8.49 -5.80 1.57
N MET A 48 -7.72 -4.79 1.95
CA MET A 48 -6.28 -4.75 1.67
C MET A 48 -5.52 -5.40 2.81
N LYS A 49 -4.76 -6.45 2.49
CA LYS A 49 -3.84 -7.07 3.44
C LYS A 49 -2.62 -6.17 3.59
N ILE A 50 -2.74 -5.17 4.45
CA ILE A 50 -1.68 -4.19 4.73
C ILE A 50 -0.79 -4.75 5.84
N SER A 51 0.53 -4.73 5.62
CA SER A 51 1.49 -5.22 6.62
C SER A 51 1.78 -4.20 7.72
N ILE A 52 1.82 -2.91 7.39
CA ILE A 52 2.12 -1.83 8.33
C ILE A 52 1.29 -0.60 7.95
N VAL A 53 0.60 -0.01 8.93
CA VAL A 53 -0.17 1.22 8.79
C VAL A 53 0.46 2.27 9.68
N PHE A 54 0.73 3.45 9.14
CA PHE A 54 1.12 4.64 9.90
C PHE A 54 0.00 5.66 9.77
N SER A 55 -0.49 6.19 10.89
CA SER A 55 -1.51 7.23 10.94
C SER A 55 -0.83 8.53 11.39
N THR A 56 -0.93 9.59 10.58
CA THR A 56 -0.42 10.91 10.97
C THR A 56 -1.26 11.57 12.05
N ASP A 57 -2.50 11.11 12.24
CA ASP A 57 -3.39 11.58 13.31
C ASP A 57 -2.90 11.19 14.70
N ASP A 58 -2.00 10.20 14.80
CA ASP A 58 -1.46 9.71 16.08
C ASP A 58 -0.34 10.61 16.62
N TYR A 59 0.10 11.59 15.82
CA TYR A 59 1.14 12.56 16.14
C TYR A 59 0.58 13.98 16.38
N CYS A 60 -0.75 14.13 16.38
CA CYS A 60 -1.47 15.37 16.70
C CYS A 60 -2.22 15.26 18.02
#